data_AF-A0A353IMP8-F1
#
_entry.id   AF-A0A353IMP8-F1
#
_cell.length_a   1.000
_cell.length_b   1.000
_cell.length_c   1.000
_cell.angle_alpha   90.00
_cell.angle_beta   90.00
_cell.angle_gamma   90.00
#
_symmetry.space_group_name_H-M   'P 1'
#
loop_
_entity.id
_entity.type
_entity.pdbx_description
1 polymer ?
#
loop_
_entity_poly.entity_id
_entity_poly.type
_entity_poly.pdbx_seq_one_letter_code
_entity_poly.pdbx_strand_id
1 'polypeptide(L)'
;ITDVATGEIVIGGLSMPHSPRMYYGKLYVLNSGTGELCWVEPAVKAVNAKLHVVAFCPGFVRGLGFHGKHAFVGLSKPRYERFEGLALDKKLADADSEPWCGIQVIDLETGAVAHWFRIDGAISELYDVAVVPGVLRPMSLGFASNEVLGLITHDEMDVAASF
;
A
#
# COMPACT_ATOMS: atom_id res chain seq x y z
N ILE A 1 -9.82 -2.51 -12.89
CA ILE A 1 -10.54 -2.65 -11.61
C ILE A 1 -12.00 -2.91 -11.95
N THR A 2 -12.64 -3.86 -11.27
CA THR A 2 -13.98 -4.34 -11.59
C THR A 2 -14.86 -4.29 -10.35
N ASP A 3 -16.12 -3.89 -10.51
CA ASP A 3 -17.14 -4.03 -9.48
C ASP A 3 -17.54 -5.51 -9.39
N VAL A 4 -17.42 -6.11 -8.21
CA VAL A 4 -17.64 -7.55 -8.03
C VAL A 4 -19.12 -7.92 -8.10
N ALA A 5 -20.03 -7.03 -7.68
CA ALA A 5 -21.46 -7.31 -7.63
C ALA A 5 -22.08 -7.26 -9.04
N THR A 6 -21.68 -6.28 -9.85
CA THR A 6 -22.22 -6.09 -11.21
C THR A 6 -21.36 -6.74 -12.29
N GLY A 7 -20.10 -7.03 -12.00
CA GLY A 7 -19.11 -7.48 -12.99
C GLY A 7 -18.64 -6.37 -13.93
N GLU A 8 -19.08 -5.12 -13.72
CA GLU A 8 -18.74 -4.00 -14.60
C GLU A 8 -17.31 -3.50 -14.35
N ILE A 9 -16.64 -3.10 -15.42
CA ILE A 9 -15.31 -2.49 -15.31
C ILE A 9 -15.49 -1.07 -14.75
N VAL A 10 -14.83 -0.77 -13.64
CA VAL A 10 -14.81 0.58 -13.04
C VAL A 10 -13.80 1.46 -13.76
N ILE A 11 -12.61 0.93 -14.01
CA ILE A 11 -11.54 1.60 -14.76
C ILE A 11 -10.57 0.57 -15.38
N GLY A 12 -10.13 0.85 -16.60
CA GLY A 12 -9.13 0.07 -17.35
C GLY A 12 -7.81 0.81 -17.53
N GLY A 13 -6.87 0.20 -18.27
CA GLY A 13 -5.60 0.86 -18.65
C GLY A 13 -4.53 0.94 -17.55
N LEU A 14 -4.77 0.34 -16.38
CA LEU A 14 -3.75 0.23 -15.34
C LEU A 14 -2.78 -0.91 -15.66
N SER A 15 -1.52 -0.74 -15.26
CA SER A 15 -0.48 -1.76 -15.37
C SER A 15 -0.23 -2.39 -14.01
N MET A 16 -0.56 -3.68 -13.88
CA MET A 16 -0.41 -4.44 -12.64
C MET A 16 -1.04 -3.73 -11.41
N PRO A 17 -2.33 -3.38 -11.43
CA PRO A 17 -2.96 -2.65 -10.33
C PRO A 17 -3.02 -3.49 -9.04
N HIS A 18 -2.75 -2.87 -7.89
CA HIS A 18 -2.77 -3.49 -6.58
C HIS A 18 -3.53 -2.65 -5.53
N SER A 19 -3.91 -3.32 -4.45
CA SER A 19 -4.40 -2.71 -3.20
C SER A 19 -5.52 -1.66 -3.38
N PRO A 20 -6.64 -1.98 -4.07
CA PRO A 20 -7.76 -1.05 -4.15
C PRO A 20 -8.34 -0.80 -2.76
N ARG A 21 -8.57 0.47 -2.41
CA ARG A 21 -9.08 0.89 -1.09
C ARG A 21 -10.03 2.06 -1.23
N MET A 22 -11.15 2.03 -0.51
CA MET A 22 -12.02 3.20 -0.34
C MET A 22 -11.50 4.06 0.81
N TYR A 23 -11.30 5.36 0.59
CA TYR A 23 -10.91 6.29 1.63
C TYR A 23 -11.44 7.70 1.33
N TYR A 24 -12.05 8.36 2.31
CA TYR A 24 -12.75 9.66 2.15
C TYR A 24 -13.60 9.77 0.88
N GLY A 25 -14.40 8.74 0.60
CA GLY A 25 -15.32 8.72 -0.54
C GLY A 25 -14.67 8.54 -1.92
N LYS A 26 -13.35 8.33 -1.98
CA LYS A 26 -12.61 8.05 -3.22
C LYS A 26 -12.10 6.62 -3.25
N LEU A 27 -12.06 6.04 -4.44
CA LEU A 27 -11.41 4.76 -4.69
C LEU A 27 -9.93 5.01 -5.02
N TYR A 28 -9.04 4.65 -4.11
CA TYR A 28 -7.59 4.66 -4.33
C TYR A 28 -7.11 3.32 -4.86
N VAL A 29 -6.04 3.36 -5.65
CA VAL A 29 -5.39 2.18 -6.23
C VAL A 29 -3.90 2.45 -6.43
N LEU A 30 -3.08 1.41 -6.30
CA LEU A 30 -1.68 1.43 -6.67
C LEU A 30 -1.52 0.94 -8.11
N ASN A 31 -0.94 1.74 -8.99
CA ASN A 31 -0.58 1.36 -10.35
C ASN A 31 0.89 0.89 -10.36
N SER A 32 1.12 -0.38 -10.05
CA SER A 32 2.47 -0.87 -9.75
C SER A 32 3.42 -0.83 -10.94
N GLY A 33 2.92 -1.01 -12.15
CA GLY A 33 3.74 -0.92 -13.37
C GLY A 33 4.27 0.48 -13.68
N THR A 34 3.75 1.51 -13.01
CA THR A 34 4.19 2.91 -13.14
C THR A 34 4.69 3.52 -11.83
N GLY A 35 4.65 2.76 -10.72
CA GLY A 35 5.03 3.22 -9.39
C GLY A 35 4.11 4.29 -8.81
N GLU A 36 2.82 4.32 -9.16
CA GLU A 36 1.95 5.45 -8.80
C GLU A 36 0.90 5.08 -7.73
N LEU A 37 0.68 5.99 -6.78
CA LEU A 37 -0.55 6.06 -6.01
C LEU A 37 -1.55 6.91 -6.77
N CYS A 38 -2.72 6.36 -7.04
CA CYS A 38 -3.78 7.03 -7.78
C CYS A 38 -5.12 6.97 -7.06
N TRP A 39 -6.05 7.85 -7.44
CA TRP A 39 -7.48 7.68 -7.17
C TRP A 39 -8.29 7.71 -8.47
N VAL A 40 -9.44 7.05 -8.44
CA VAL A 40 -10.33 6.87 -9.59
C VAL A 40 -11.50 7.84 -9.48
N GLU A 41 -11.68 8.69 -10.49
CA GLU A 41 -12.91 9.44 -10.71
C GLU A 41 -13.85 8.56 -11.55
N PRO A 42 -14.95 8.04 -10.97
CA PRO A 42 -15.84 7.13 -11.66
C PRO A 42 -16.66 7.88 -12.72
N ALA A 43 -17.08 7.15 -13.75
CA ALA A 43 -18.00 7.63 -14.77
C ALA A 43 -19.01 6.52 -15.11
N VAL A 44 -20.10 6.87 -15.81
CA VAL A 44 -21.14 5.90 -16.24
C VAL A 44 -20.55 4.76 -17.07
N LYS A 45 -19.47 5.01 -17.81
CA LYS A 45 -18.74 3.99 -18.57
C LYS A 45 -17.27 4.05 -18.19
N ALA A 46 -16.64 2.88 -18.02
CA ALA A 46 -15.22 2.74 -17.68
C ALA A 46 -14.27 3.56 -18.57
N VAL A 47 -14.58 3.65 -19.87
CA VAL A 47 -13.79 4.39 -20.86
C VAL A 47 -13.71 5.90 -20.56
N ASN A 48 -14.66 6.42 -19.80
CA ASN A 48 -14.73 7.82 -19.39
C ASN A 48 -14.25 8.04 -17.95
N ALA A 49 -13.93 6.97 -17.21
CA ALA A 49 -13.37 7.09 -15.87
C ALA A 49 -11.96 7.67 -15.96
N LYS A 50 -11.59 8.52 -15.00
CA LYS A 50 -10.28 9.16 -14.97
C LYS A 50 -9.44 8.63 -13.83
N LEU A 51 -8.16 8.43 -14.11
CA LEU A 51 -7.17 8.13 -13.10
C LEU A 51 -6.42 9.41 -12.75
N HIS A 52 -6.42 9.77 -11.48
CA HIS A 52 -5.69 10.92 -10.95
C HIS A 52 -4.49 10.44 -10.16
N VAL A 53 -3.29 10.78 -10.64
CA VAL A 53 -2.04 10.45 -9.93
C VAL A 53 -1.89 11.39 -8.75
N VAL A 54 -1.71 10.81 -7.56
CA VAL A 54 -1.46 11.53 -6.31
C VAL A 54 0.04 11.70 -6.11
N ALA A 55 0.78 10.60 -6.25
CA ALA A 55 2.22 10.58 -6.04
C ALA A 55 2.88 9.48 -6.87
N PHE A 56 4.15 9.71 -7.21
CA PHE A 56 5.05 8.69 -7.71
C PHE A 56 5.91 8.15 -6.55
N CYS A 57 6.03 6.83 -6.49
CA CYS A 57 6.81 6.08 -5.53
C CYS A 57 7.88 5.28 -6.30
N PRO A 58 9.18 5.44 -5.98
CA PRO A 58 10.27 4.83 -6.72
C PRO A 58 10.44 3.34 -6.37
N GLY A 59 9.49 2.52 -6.79
CA GLY A 59 9.52 1.07 -6.59
C GLY A 59 8.23 0.38 -7.03
N PHE A 60 8.20 -0.94 -6.93
CA PHE A 60 6.99 -1.71 -7.24
C PHE A 60 6.00 -1.54 -6.09
N VAL A 61 4.98 -0.70 -6.28
CA VAL A 61 4.03 -0.34 -5.20
C VAL A 61 3.04 -1.46 -4.89
N ARG A 62 2.97 -1.88 -3.63
CA ARG A 62 2.02 -2.88 -3.09
C ARG A 62 1.77 -2.60 -1.62
N GLY A 63 0.56 -2.92 -1.15
CA GLY A 63 0.13 -2.57 0.19
C GLY A 63 -0.24 -1.10 0.31
N LEU A 64 -1.48 -0.84 0.72
CA LEU A 64 -2.03 0.49 0.86
C LEU A 64 -2.88 0.58 2.13
N GLY A 65 -2.46 1.45 3.03
CA GLY A 65 -3.18 1.82 4.25
C GLY A 65 -3.32 3.33 4.38
N PHE A 66 -4.21 3.78 5.27
CA PHE A 66 -4.48 5.20 5.47
C PHE A 66 -4.62 5.56 6.95
N HIS A 67 -4.25 6.79 7.30
CA HIS A 67 -4.52 7.40 8.61
C HIS A 67 -4.61 8.92 8.48
N GLY A 68 -5.75 9.50 8.84
CA GLY A 68 -5.95 10.94 8.75
C GLY A 68 -5.75 11.41 7.31
N LYS A 69 -4.81 12.32 7.07
CA LYS A 69 -4.48 12.82 5.72
C LYS A 69 -3.34 12.06 5.02
N HIS A 70 -2.87 10.95 5.59
CA HIS A 70 -1.71 10.23 5.07
C HIS A 70 -2.10 8.89 4.45
N ALA A 71 -1.45 8.56 3.34
CA ALA A 71 -1.43 7.22 2.76
C ALA A 71 -0.08 6.54 3.03
N PHE A 72 -0.13 5.28 3.40
CA PHE A 72 1.05 4.43 3.62
C PHE A 72 1.14 3.47 2.45
N VAL A 73 2.17 3.63 1.63
CA VAL A 73 2.39 2.86 0.40
C VAL A 73 3.59 1.97 0.61
N GLY A 74 3.44 0.65 0.45
CA GLY A 74 4.57 -0.27 0.45
C GLY A 74 5.27 -0.29 -0.91
N LEU A 75 6.59 -0.42 -0.88
CA LEU A 75 7.47 -0.52 -2.03
C LEU A 75 8.24 -1.83 -1.94
N SER A 76 8.29 -2.55 -3.06
CA SER A 76 9.14 -3.71 -3.26
C SER A 76 10.20 -3.42 -4.31
N LYS A 77 11.34 -4.12 -4.23
CA LYS A 77 12.30 -4.16 -5.32
C LYS A 77 11.68 -4.95 -6.49
N PRO A 78 11.69 -4.43 -7.73
CA PRO A 78 11.21 -5.17 -8.88
C PRO A 78 12.11 -6.40 -9.10
N ARG A 79 11.50 -7.55 -9.42
CA ARG A 79 12.24 -8.76 -9.81
C ARG A 79 12.86 -8.55 -11.20
N TYR A 80 14.18 -8.45 -11.26
CA TYR A 80 14.92 -8.20 -12.50
C TYR A 80 14.59 -9.18 -13.64
N GLU A 81 14.13 -10.40 -13.38
CA GLU A 81 13.82 -11.37 -14.46
C GLU A 81 12.39 -11.29 -15.03
N ARG A 82 11.46 -10.54 -14.43
CA ARG A 82 10.03 -10.53 -14.84
C ARG A 82 9.43 -9.15 -15.09
N PHE A 83 10.15 -8.09 -14.75
CA PHE A 83 9.62 -6.72 -14.76
C PHE A 83 10.39 -5.77 -15.67
N GLU A 84 11.29 -6.28 -16.52
CA GLU A 84 12.00 -5.49 -17.53
C GLU A 84 11.02 -4.90 -18.56
N GLY A 85 11.18 -3.61 -18.86
CA GLY A 85 10.42 -2.91 -19.90
C GLY A 85 9.14 -2.27 -19.40
N LEU A 86 8.96 -2.15 -18.08
CA LEU A 86 7.88 -1.37 -17.50
C LEU A 86 8.17 0.13 -17.59
N ALA A 87 7.11 0.94 -17.65
CA ALA A 87 7.24 2.40 -17.57
C ALA A 87 7.90 2.85 -16.26
N LEU A 88 7.82 2.03 -15.21
CA LEU A 88 8.54 2.22 -13.95
C LEU A 88 10.06 2.31 -14.15
N ASP A 89 10.67 1.45 -14.98
CA ASP A 89 12.13 1.45 -15.19
C ASP A 89 12.61 2.78 -15.77
N LYS A 90 11.87 3.29 -16.76
CA LYS A 90 12.15 4.59 -17.35
C LYS A 90 12.00 5.72 -16.33
N LYS A 91 10.94 5.71 -15.52
CA LYS A 91 10.74 6.74 -14.49
C LYS A 91 11.79 6.70 -13.39
N LEU A 92 12.27 5.52 -13.01
CA LEU A 92 13.35 5.34 -12.05
C LEU A 92 14.66 5.91 -12.61
N ALA A 93 14.97 5.64 -13.88
CA ALA A 93 16.12 6.23 -14.57
C ALA A 93 16.00 7.76 -14.71
N ASP A 94 14.83 8.27 -15.12
CA ASP A 94 14.57 9.70 -15.24
C ASP A 94 14.64 10.43 -13.88
N ALA A 95 14.35 9.72 -12.79
CA ALA A 95 14.42 10.23 -11.41
C ALA A 95 15.74 9.95 -10.68
N ASP A 96 16.74 9.35 -11.36
CA ASP A 96 18.03 8.93 -10.79
C ASP A 96 17.90 8.13 -9.48
N SER A 97 16.90 7.23 -9.42
CA SER A 97 16.57 6.48 -8.21
C SER A 97 16.68 4.97 -8.43
N GLU A 98 17.43 4.29 -7.57
CA GLU A 98 17.37 2.83 -7.48
C GLU A 98 16.07 2.39 -6.79
N PRO A 99 15.44 1.29 -7.24
CA PRO A 99 14.28 0.75 -6.55
C PRO A 99 14.69 0.19 -5.18
N TRP A 100 13.90 0.51 -4.15
CA TRP A 100 14.14 0.06 -2.77
C TRP A 100 12.88 -0.54 -2.15
N CYS A 101 13.08 -1.31 -1.07
CA CYS A 101 12.02 -1.96 -0.33
C CYS A 101 11.70 -1.15 0.93
N GLY A 102 10.43 -0.93 1.24
CA GLY A 102 10.03 -0.18 2.43
C GLY A 102 8.68 0.51 2.29
N ILE A 103 8.43 1.53 3.08
CA ILE A 103 7.15 2.25 3.11
C ILE A 103 7.38 3.73 2.85
N GLN A 104 6.57 4.34 1.99
CA GLN A 104 6.46 5.79 1.87
C GLN A 104 5.13 6.26 2.47
N VAL A 105 5.20 7.38 3.19
CA VAL A 105 4.05 8.07 3.76
C VAL A 105 3.78 9.30 2.91
N ILE A 106 2.64 9.29 2.21
CA ILE A 106 2.24 10.34 1.27
C ILE A 106 1.17 11.21 1.92
N ASP A 107 1.37 12.53 1.92
CA ASP A 107 0.33 13.49 2.26
C ASP A 107 -0.68 13.57 1.09
N LEU A 108 -1.94 13.24 1.36
CA LEU A 108 -2.98 13.12 0.32
C LEU A 108 -3.47 14.46 -0.24
N GLU A 109 -3.20 15.58 0.45
CA GLU A 109 -3.62 16.91 0.02
C GLU A 109 -2.60 17.50 -0.96
N THR A 110 -1.32 17.24 -0.70
CA THR A 110 -0.19 17.80 -1.47
C THR A 110 0.42 16.81 -2.47
N GLY A 111 0.25 15.51 -2.26
CA GLY A 111 0.96 14.45 -3.00
C GLY A 111 2.43 14.30 -2.59
N ALA A 112 2.90 15.05 -1.59
CA ALA A 112 4.29 15.01 -1.15
C ALA A 112 4.59 13.77 -0.29
N VAL A 113 5.82 13.26 -0.38
CA VAL A 113 6.34 12.25 0.55
C VAL A 113 6.63 12.94 1.89
N ALA A 114 5.75 12.75 2.87
CA ALA A 114 5.91 13.29 4.21
C ALA A 114 7.02 12.54 4.97
N HIS A 115 7.05 11.21 4.87
CA HIS A 115 8.04 10.34 5.52
C HIS A 115 8.31 9.09 4.71
N TRP A 116 9.37 8.37 5.07
CA TRP A 116 9.70 7.07 4.50
C TRP A 116 10.43 6.20 5.51
N PHE A 117 10.33 4.89 5.32
CA PHE A 117 11.03 3.87 6.08
C PHE A 117 11.58 2.83 5.11
N ARG A 118 12.90 2.70 5.03
CA ARG A 118 13.57 1.76 4.14
C ARG A 118 13.92 0.47 4.88
N ILE A 119 13.70 -0.65 4.19
CA ILE A 119 14.06 -1.99 4.64
C ILE A 119 15.21 -2.47 3.75
N ASP A 120 16.37 -2.64 4.38
CA ASP A 120 17.55 -3.23 3.75
C ASP A 120 17.78 -4.66 4.27
N GLY A 121 18.63 -5.42 3.59
CA GLY A 121 18.95 -6.80 3.92
C GLY A 121 18.12 -7.82 3.13
N ALA A 122 17.71 -8.90 3.79
CA ALA A 122 17.09 -10.06 3.14
C ALA A 122 15.66 -9.81 2.64
N ILE A 123 14.98 -8.77 3.15
CA ILE A 123 13.61 -8.44 2.76
C ILE A 123 13.65 -7.48 1.57
N SER A 124 13.26 -7.99 0.41
CA SER A 124 13.18 -7.22 -0.85
C SER A 124 11.74 -6.93 -1.29
N GLU A 125 10.75 -7.55 -0.64
CA GLU A 125 9.35 -7.50 -1.06
C GLU A 125 8.40 -7.26 0.13
N LEU A 126 7.41 -6.41 -0.11
CA LEU A 126 6.27 -6.17 0.76
C LEU A 126 4.98 -6.54 0.01
N TYR A 127 4.07 -7.23 0.71
CA TYR A 127 2.81 -7.70 0.13
C TYR A 127 1.63 -6.79 0.46
N ASP A 128 1.50 -6.39 1.73
CA ASP A 128 0.43 -5.50 2.18
C ASP A 128 0.94 -4.57 3.30
N VAL A 129 0.22 -3.48 3.51
CA VAL A 129 0.42 -2.52 4.59
C VAL A 129 -0.92 -2.29 5.27
N ALA A 130 -0.96 -2.53 6.58
CA ALA A 130 -2.11 -2.28 7.43
C ALA A 130 -1.76 -1.22 8.48
N VAL A 131 -2.72 -0.33 8.77
CA VAL A 131 -2.59 0.67 9.82
C VAL A 131 -3.45 0.25 11.01
N VAL A 132 -2.83 0.17 12.20
CA VAL A 132 -3.52 -0.15 13.46
C VAL A 132 -3.42 1.05 14.40
N PRO A 133 -4.44 1.93 14.43
CA PRO A 133 -4.40 3.15 15.24
C PRO A 133 -4.48 2.83 16.75
N GLY A 134 -3.89 3.68 17.58
CA GLY A 134 -3.97 3.56 19.04
C GLY A 134 -3.08 2.49 19.67
N VAL A 135 -2.27 1.77 18.88
CA VAL A 135 -1.38 0.73 19.39
C VAL A 135 0.03 1.28 19.60
N LEU A 136 0.51 1.25 20.84
CA LEU A 136 1.83 1.75 21.22
C LEU A 136 2.94 0.69 21.15
N ARG A 137 2.60 -0.59 21.39
CA ARG A 137 3.57 -1.69 21.45
C ARG A 137 3.04 -2.90 20.66
N PRO A 138 2.98 -2.80 19.32
CA PRO A 138 2.55 -3.93 18.52
C PRO A 138 3.58 -5.05 18.64
N MET A 139 3.09 -6.29 18.77
CA MET A 139 3.91 -7.50 18.74
C MET A 139 3.35 -8.42 17.66
N SER A 140 4.24 -9.01 16.87
CA SER A 140 3.91 -10.10 15.96
C SER A 140 4.72 -11.32 16.39
N LEU A 141 4.04 -12.44 16.62
CA LEU A 141 4.70 -13.70 16.96
C LEU A 141 4.79 -14.58 15.73
N GLY A 142 5.99 -15.10 15.46
CA GLY A 142 6.21 -16.03 14.37
C GLY A 142 5.70 -17.42 14.75
N PHE A 143 5.14 -18.14 13.78
CA PHE A 143 4.67 -19.53 13.98
C PHE A 143 5.77 -20.53 14.36
N ALA A 144 7.03 -20.15 14.17
CA ALA A 144 8.20 -20.99 14.47
C ALA A 144 8.82 -20.73 15.85
N SER A 145 8.35 -19.73 16.62
CA SER A 145 8.85 -19.48 17.98
C SER A 145 7.94 -20.11 19.04
N ASN A 146 8.54 -20.59 20.12
CA ASN A 146 7.78 -21.14 21.27
C ASN A 146 6.98 -20.06 22.01
N GLU A 147 7.22 -18.77 21.74
CA GLU A 147 6.50 -17.64 22.36
C GLU A 147 5.01 -17.69 22.05
N VAL A 148 4.62 -18.22 20.88
CA VAL A 148 3.22 -18.38 20.49
C VAL A 148 2.44 -19.30 21.43
N LEU A 149 3.11 -20.24 22.10
CA LEU A 149 2.47 -21.19 23.02
C LEU A 149 2.18 -20.57 24.41
N GLY A 150 2.84 -19.47 24.75
CA GLY A 150 2.75 -18.84 26.07
C GLY A 150 1.97 -17.52 26.10
N LEU A 151 1.62 -16.95 24.95
CA LEU A 151 0.90 -15.68 24.89
C LEU A 151 -0.59 -15.88 25.19
N ILE A 152 -1.08 -15.20 26.23
CA ILE A 152 -2.50 -15.11 26.55
C ILE A 152 -2.92 -13.64 26.39
N THR A 153 -3.77 -13.37 25.40
CA THR A 153 -4.42 -12.06 25.24
C THR A 153 -5.77 -12.10 25.94
N HIS A 154 -6.06 -11.09 26.75
CA HIS A 154 -7.34 -10.89 27.42
C HIS A 154 -7.76 -9.43 27.25
N ASP A 155 -9.06 -9.17 27.25
CA ASP A 155 -9.58 -7.80 27.32
C ASP A 155 -9.21 -7.17 28.67
N GLU A 156 -9.35 -5.85 28.83
CA GLU A 156 -9.10 -5.20 30.13
C GLU A 156 -9.80 -5.97 31.25
N MET A 157 -9.03 -6.47 32.21
CA MET A 157 -9.60 -7.12 33.39
C MET A 157 -10.31 -6.05 34.20
N ASP A 158 -11.61 -6.22 34.37
CA ASP A 158 -12.39 -5.34 35.22
C ASP A 158 -11.90 -5.49 36.66
N VAL A 159 -11.17 -4.48 37.15
CA VAL A 159 -10.48 -4.51 38.46
C VAL A 159 -11.49 -4.64 39.60
N ALA A 160 -12.76 -4.27 39.37
CA ALA A 160 -13.86 -4.44 40.32
C ALA A 160 -14.38 -5.89 40.43
N ALA A 161 -14.02 -6.79 39.52
CA ALA A 161 -14.40 -8.21 39.56
C ALA A 161 -13.31 -9.11 40.17
N SER A 162 -12.15 -8.55 40.51
CA SER A 162 -11.11 -9.21 41.31
C SER A 162 -11.45 -9.08 42.80
N PHE A 163 -11.64 -10.24 43.43
CA PHE A 163 -12.02 -10.47 44.84
C PHE A 163 -11.43 -9.53 45.89
#